data_AF-A0A1F5H2Q2-F1
#
_entry.id   AF-A0A1F5H2Q2-F1
#
_cell.length_a   1.000
_cell.length_b   1.000
_cell.length_c   1.000
_cell.angle_alpha   90.00
_cell.angle_beta   90.00
_cell.angle_gamma   90.00
#
_symmetry.space_group_name_H-M   'P 1'
#
loop_
_entity.id
_entity.type
_entity.pdbx_description
1 polymer ?
#
loop_
_entity_poly.entity_id
_entity_poly.type
_entity_poly.pdbx_seq_one_letter_code
_entity_poly.pdbx_strand_id
1 'polypeptide(L)'
;MKRNSLLILAVIVSIFLSINSTKKILTFRTTFQEVEEAEKRLENLKKENENLKKEFEYKKSNDFAEGEIRNKLGLVKEGEVVVIVPREEVERRKETGNQRELPNWQKWRNLFFGS
;
A
#
# COMPACT_ATOMS: atom_id res chain seq x y z
N MET A 1 33.56 22.37 -53.69
CA MET A 1 32.08 22.19 -53.57
C MET A 1 31.68 20.79 -53.09
N LYS A 2 32.22 19.70 -53.66
CA LYS A 2 31.87 18.30 -53.31
C LYS A 2 32.13 17.89 -51.84
N ARG A 3 33.18 18.41 -51.20
CA ARG A 3 33.53 18.10 -49.79
C ARG A 3 32.54 18.73 -48.80
N ASN A 4 32.10 19.96 -49.06
CA ASN A 4 31.16 20.66 -48.19
C ASN A 4 29.74 20.07 -48.32
N SER A 5 29.34 19.61 -49.51
CA SER A 5 28.08 18.90 -49.69
C SER A 5 28.05 17.53 -49.00
N LEU A 6 29.19 16.81 -48.97
CA LEU A 6 29.32 15.56 -48.21
C LEU A 6 29.21 15.78 -46.70
N LEU A 7 29.82 16.85 -46.18
CA LEU A 7 29.70 17.23 -44.77
C LEU A 7 28.25 17.60 -44.40
N ILE A 8 27.55 18.35 -45.25
CA ILE A 8 26.15 18.70 -45.04
C ILE A 8 25.26 17.45 -45.03
N LEU A 9 25.48 16.51 -45.96
CA LEU A 9 24.77 15.24 -45.99
C LEU A 9 25.00 14.42 -44.71
N ALA A 10 26.25 14.33 -44.24
CA ALA A 10 26.59 13.62 -43.01
C ALA A 10 25.90 14.24 -41.77
N VAL A 11 25.81 15.57 -41.71
CA VAL A 11 25.10 16.28 -40.63
C VAL A 11 23.59 15.99 -40.68
N ILE A 12 22.98 15.99 -41.88
CA ILE A 12 21.54 15.67 -42.03
C ILE A 12 21.26 14.23 -41.59
N VAL A 13 22.10 13.27 -41.98
CA VAL A 13 21.97 11.86 -41.58
C VAL A 13 22.14 11.70 -40.06
N SER A 14 23.11 12.41 -39.47
CA SER A 14 23.33 12.41 -38.01
C SER A 14 22.13 12.97 -37.24
N ILE A 15 21.55 14.09 -37.70
CA ILE A 15 20.35 14.69 -37.12
C ILE A 15 19.17 13.73 -37.23
N PHE A 16 18.99 13.09 -38.39
CA PHE A 16 17.92 12.12 -38.61
C PHE A 16 18.03 10.90 -37.68
N LEU A 17 19.24 10.35 -37.53
CA LEU A 17 19.50 9.24 -36.59
C LEU A 17 19.27 9.65 -35.14
N SER A 18 19.66 10.88 -34.77
CA SER A 18 19.48 11.41 -33.43
C SER A 18 18.00 11.53 -33.06
N ILE A 19 17.18 12.09 -33.95
CA ILE A 19 15.73 12.25 -33.72
C ILE A 19 15.02 10.88 -33.58
N ASN A 20 15.40 9.90 -34.40
CA ASN A 20 14.82 8.56 -34.33
C ASN A 20 15.22 7.81 -33.05
N SER A 21 16.42 8.05 -32.54
CA SER A 21 16.94 7.39 -31.33
C SER A 21 16.29 7.92 -30.06
N THR A 22 16.02 9.23 -29.99
CA THR A 22 15.41 9.87 -28.82
C THR A 22 14.01 9.35 -28.51
N LYS A 23 13.21 9.05 -29.54
CA LYS A 23 11.86 8.49 -29.32
C LYS A 23 11.91 7.10 -28.68
N LYS A 24 12.87 6.26 -29.09
CA LYS A 24 13.00 4.88 -28.57
C LYS A 24 13.45 4.83 -27.12
N ILE A 25 14.28 5.79 -26.68
CA ILE A 25 14.79 5.81 -25.29
C ILE A 25 13.70 6.14 -24.27
N LEU A 26 12.72 6.98 -24.66
CA LEU A 26 11.61 7.37 -23.79
C LEU A 26 10.60 6.23 -23.62
N THR A 27 10.27 5.52 -24.71
CA THR A 27 9.33 4.39 -24.67
C THR A 27 9.89 3.19 -23.92
N PHE A 28 11.22 2.99 -23.96
CA PHE A 28 11.85 1.89 -23.25
C PHE A 28 11.67 2.01 -21.73
N ARG A 29 11.79 3.21 -21.16
CA ARG A 29 11.64 3.42 -19.72
C ARG A 29 10.21 3.15 -19.23
N THR A 30 9.20 3.56 -20.00
CA THR A 30 7.79 3.36 -19.63
C THR A 30 7.40 1.89 -19.69
N THR A 31 7.87 1.15 -20.71
CA THR A 31 7.59 -0.29 -20.82
C THR A 31 8.18 -1.09 -19.67
N PHE A 32 9.40 -0.77 -19.21
CA PHE A 32 9.97 -1.43 -18.03
C PHE A 32 9.19 -1.15 -16.75
N GLN A 33 8.73 0.09 -16.56
CA GLN A 33 7.92 0.46 -15.40
C GLN A 33 6.56 -0.24 -15.40
N GLU A 34 5.90 -0.34 -16.56
CA GLU A 34 4.62 -1.05 -16.71
C GLU A 34 4.76 -2.53 -16.38
N VAL A 35 5.83 -3.18 -16.84
CA VAL A 35 6.11 -4.59 -16.52
C VAL A 35 6.38 -4.78 -15.03
N GLU A 36 7.24 -3.94 -14.43
CA GLU A 36 7.55 -4.00 -13.00
C GLU A 36 6.30 -3.78 -12.13
N GLU A 37 5.44 -2.84 -12.52
CA GLU A 37 4.18 -2.59 -11.82
C GLU A 37 3.20 -3.76 -11.96
N ALA A 38 3.09 -4.34 -13.16
CA ALA A 38 2.27 -5.52 -13.39
C ALA A 38 2.74 -6.73 -12.57
N GLU A 39 4.05 -6.96 -12.48
CA GLU A 39 4.64 -8.02 -11.65
C GLU A 39 4.36 -7.81 -10.17
N LYS A 40 4.55 -6.58 -9.66
CA LYS A 40 4.22 -6.22 -8.27
C LYS A 40 2.74 -6.44 -7.95
N ARG A 41 1.85 -6.03 -8.85
CA ARG A 41 0.39 -6.24 -8.69
C ARG A 41 0.07 -7.74 -8.65
N LEU A 42 0.70 -8.54 -9.50
CA LEU A 42 0.51 -9.98 -9.56
C LEU A 42 0.99 -10.68 -8.28
N GLU A 43 2.14 -10.27 -7.73
CA GLU A 43 2.64 -10.80 -6.46
C GLU A 43 1.70 -10.46 -5.29
N ASN A 44 1.22 -9.22 -5.23
CA ASN A 44 0.27 -8.78 -4.20
C ASN A 44 -1.05 -9.56 -4.27
N LEU A 45 -1.62 -9.72 -5.47
CA LEU A 45 -2.84 -10.49 -5.68
C LEU A 45 -2.67 -11.97 -5.31
N LYS A 46 -1.49 -12.56 -5.56
CA LYS A 46 -1.19 -13.94 -5.11
C LYS A 46 -1.18 -14.05 -3.59
N LYS A 47 -0.49 -13.13 -2.90
CA LYS A 47 -0.46 -13.10 -1.43
C LYS A 47 -1.85 -12.91 -0.83
N GLU A 48 -2.63 -12.00 -1.42
CA GLU A 48 -4.01 -11.77 -0.99
C GLU A 48 -4.88 -13.01 -1.18
N ASN A 49 -4.78 -13.68 -2.33
CA ASN A 49 -5.50 -14.92 -2.60
C ASN A 49 -5.12 -16.03 -1.60
N GLU A 50 -3.84 -16.20 -1.30
CA GLU A 50 -3.37 -17.17 -0.30
C GLU A 50 -3.92 -16.87 1.10
N ASN A 51 -3.94 -15.60 1.50
CA ASN A 51 -4.50 -15.18 2.78
C ASN A 51 -6.00 -15.42 2.85
N LEU A 52 -6.74 -15.05 1.79
CA LEU A 52 -8.18 -15.28 1.69
C LEU A 52 -8.52 -16.77 1.72
N LYS A 53 -7.72 -17.63 1.08
CA LYS A 53 -7.89 -19.08 1.15
C LYS A 53 -7.69 -19.61 2.57
N LYS A 54 -6.64 -19.16 3.27
CA LYS A 54 -6.41 -19.54 4.67
C LYS A 54 -7.57 -19.12 5.57
N GLU A 55 -8.06 -17.89 5.40
CA GLU A 55 -9.21 -17.38 6.16
C GLU A 55 -10.48 -18.18 5.82
N PHE A 56 -10.69 -18.52 4.55
CA PHE A 56 -11.83 -19.32 4.13
C PHE A 56 -11.82 -20.72 4.75
N GLU A 57 -10.68 -21.42 4.71
CA GLU A 57 -10.53 -22.74 5.34
C GLU A 57 -10.71 -22.65 6.86
N TYR A 58 -10.18 -21.62 7.51
CA TYR A 58 -10.41 -21.39 8.93
C TYR A 58 -11.90 -21.16 9.26
N LYS A 59 -12.59 -20.30 8.52
CA LYS A 59 -14.03 -20.06 8.73
C LYS A 59 -14.89 -21.28 8.45
N LYS A 60 -14.42 -22.20 7.60
CA LYS A 60 -15.10 -23.48 7.33
C LYS A 60 -14.85 -24.51 8.44
N SER A 61 -13.83 -24.32 9.27
CA SER A 61 -13.49 -25.26 10.34
C SER A 61 -14.58 -25.33 11.41
N ASN A 62 -14.68 -26.50 12.07
CA ASN A 62 -15.58 -26.68 13.21
C ASN A 62 -15.21 -25.78 14.39
N ASP A 63 -13.93 -25.46 14.58
CA ASP A 63 -13.46 -24.57 15.65
C ASP A 63 -14.07 -23.16 15.51
N PHE A 64 -14.12 -22.65 14.27
CA PHE A 64 -14.78 -21.37 14.00
C PHE A 64 -16.29 -21.45 14.23
N ALA A 65 -16.93 -22.53 13.78
CA ALA A 65 -18.37 -22.73 13.98
C ALA A 65 -18.73 -22.83 15.48
N GLU A 66 -17.98 -23.59 16.27
CA GLU A 66 -18.13 -23.70 17.71
C GLU A 66 -17.91 -22.34 18.39
N GLY A 67 -16.84 -21.63 18.01
CA GLY A 67 -16.56 -20.28 18.52
C GLY A 67 -17.72 -19.32 18.27
N GLU A 68 -18.24 -19.27 17.04
CA GLU A 68 -19.38 -18.43 16.67
C GLU A 68 -20.66 -18.81 17.44
N ILE A 69 -20.95 -20.11 17.57
CA ILE A 69 -22.11 -20.59 18.34
C ILE A 69 -21.98 -20.15 19.79
N ARG A 70 -20.83 -20.38 20.43
CA ARG A 70 -20.61 -20.00 21.83
C ARG A 70 -20.71 -18.50 22.02
N ASN A 71 -20.07 -17.71 21.16
CA ASN A 71 -20.15 -16.25 21.19
C ASN A 71 -21.59 -15.74 21.08
N LYS A 72 -22.39 -16.32 20.16
CA LYS A 72 -23.80 -15.93 19.98
C LYS A 72 -24.70 -16.36 21.14
N LEU A 73 -24.41 -17.48 21.77
CA LEU A 73 -25.17 -18.00 22.90
C LEU A 73 -24.66 -17.47 24.26
N GLY A 74 -23.60 -16.66 24.27
CA GLY A 74 -22.96 -16.18 25.51
C GLY A 74 -22.32 -17.31 26.33
N LEU A 75 -21.92 -18.40 25.68
CA LEU A 75 -21.26 -19.55 26.31
C LEU A 75 -19.74 -19.35 26.31
N VAL A 76 -19.07 -19.86 27.34
CA VAL A 76 -17.62 -19.67 27.56
C VAL A 76 -16.98 -21.04 27.84
N LYS A 77 -15.79 -21.28 27.28
CA LYS A 77 -15.06 -22.55 27.42
C LYS A 77 -14.12 -22.39 28.59
N GLU A 78 -13.73 -23.50 29.22
CA GLU A 78 -12.73 -23.46 30.28
C GLU A 78 -11.45 -22.74 29.80
N GLY A 79 -11.05 -21.70 30.54
CA GLY A 79 -9.89 -20.87 30.22
C GLY A 79 -10.19 -19.58 29.45
N GLU A 80 -11.42 -19.34 28.99
CA GLU A 80 -11.80 -18.08 28.34
C GLU A 80 -12.39 -17.06 29.32
N VAL A 81 -12.08 -15.78 29.12
CA VAL A 81 -12.56 -14.68 29.97
C VAL A 81 -13.40 -13.72 29.12
N VAL A 82 -14.65 -13.51 29.53
CA VAL A 82 -15.53 -12.51 28.89
C VAL A 82 -15.13 -11.13 29.37
N VAL A 83 -14.62 -10.30 28.46
CA VAL A 83 -14.30 -8.90 28.74
C VAL A 83 -15.51 -8.04 28.36
N ILE A 84 -16.25 -7.57 29.37
CA ILE A 84 -17.32 -6.59 29.18
C ILE A 84 -16.70 -5.19 29.27
N VAL A 85 -16.64 -4.48 28.16
CA VAL A 85 -16.15 -3.08 28.14
C VAL A 85 -17.32 -2.14 28.42
N PRO A 86 -17.31 -1.36 29.51
CA PRO A 86 -18.34 -0.37 29.79
C PRO A 86 -18.44 0.66 28.66
N ARG A 87 -19.67 1.00 28.25
CA ARG A 87 -19.95 1.91 27.12
C ARG A 87 -19.28 3.28 27.28
N GLU A 88 -19.17 3.75 28.51
CA GLU A 88 -18.52 5.01 28.92
C GLU A 88 -17.04 5.08 28.50
N GLU A 89 -16.33 3.94 28.49
CA GLU A 89 -14.93 3.84 28.07
C GLU A 89 -14.78 4.02 26.55
N VAL A 90 -15.75 3.50 25.78
CA VAL A 90 -15.78 3.55 24.31
C VAL A 90 -16.11 4.96 23.82
N GLU A 91 -16.99 5.67 24.52
CA GLU A 91 -17.35 7.06 24.21
C GLU A 91 -16.21 8.03 24.59
N ARG A 92 -15.54 7.85 25.74
CA ARG A 92 -14.32 8.61 26.10
C ARG A 92 -13.20 8.49 25.05
N ARG A 93 -12.99 7.30 24.46
CA ARG A 93 -12.01 7.13 23.37
C ARG A 93 -12.39 7.86 22.08
N LYS A 94 -13.69 7.95 21.76
CA LYS A 94 -14.16 8.69 20.57
C LYS A 94 -14.01 10.21 20.73
N GLU A 95 -14.20 10.72 21.94
CA GLU A 95 -14.00 12.16 22.24
C GLU A 95 -12.53 12.57 22.22
N THR A 96 -11.62 11.67 22.60
CA THR A 96 -10.17 11.94 22.55
C THR A 96 -9.65 12.06 21.11
N GLY A 97 -10.33 11.46 20.13
CA GLY A 97 -9.96 11.55 18.71
C GLY A 97 -10.30 12.88 18.02
N ASN A 98 -11.01 13.80 18.69
CA ASN A 98 -11.43 15.09 18.13
C ASN A 98 -10.81 16.29 18.86
N GLN A 99 -9.81 16.06 19.71
CA GLN A 99 -8.99 17.14 20.25
C GLN A 99 -8.16 17.72 19.10
N ARG A 100 -8.34 19.02 18.81
CA ARG A 100 -7.58 19.77 17.81
C ARG A 100 -6.10 19.40 17.92
N GLU A 101 -5.58 18.62 16.98
CA GLU A 101 -4.20 18.17 17.04
C GLU A 101 -3.28 19.40 16.98
N LEU A 102 -2.56 19.65 18.06
CA LEU A 102 -1.54 20.69 18.09
C LEU A 102 -0.50 20.38 16.99
N PRO A 103 -0.06 21.39 16.21
CA PRO A 103 1.11 21.27 15.36
C PRO A 103 2.27 20.57 16.05
N ASN A 104 2.97 19.67 15.34
CA ASN A 104 4.01 18.82 15.92
C ASN A 104 5.07 19.60 16.72
N TRP A 105 5.43 20.82 16.32
CA TRP A 105 6.39 21.66 17.05
C TRP A 105 5.89 22.09 18.44
N GLN A 106 4.59 22.32 18.62
CA GLN A 106 3.99 22.64 19.93
C GLN A 106 4.02 21.42 20.84
N LYS A 107 3.76 20.22 20.28
CA LYS A 107 3.90 18.96 21.02
C LYS A 107 5.32 18.79 21.56
N TRP A 108 6.33 19.01 20.71
CA TRP A 108 7.74 18.95 21.11
C TRP A 108 8.09 20.01 22.16
N ARG A 109 7.65 21.26 21.97
CA ARG A 109 7.88 22.33 22.96
C ARG A 109 7.30 21.98 24.33
N ASN A 110 6.05 21.53 24.39
CA ASN A 110 5.41 21.16 25.66
C ASN A 110 6.10 19.96 26.31
N LEU A 111 6.58 19.00 25.51
CA LEU A 111 7.30 17.83 26.01
C LEU A 111 8.65 18.20 26.63
N PHE A 112 9.37 19.15 26.05
CA PHE A 112 10.70 19.54 26.52
C PHE A 112 10.69 20.67 27.56
N PHE A 113 9.66 21.52 27.58
CA PHE A 113 9.65 22.73 28.39
C PHE A 113 8.42 22.87 29.31
N GLY A 114 7.49 21.92 29.29
CA GLY A 114 6.24 22.01 30.04
C GLY A 114 5.32 23.11 29.51
N SER A 115 4.04 23.06 29.89
CA SER A 115 3.05 24.11 29.60
C SER A 115 3.24 25.31 30.51
#